data_AF-A0A959CTZ2-F1
#
_entry.id   AF-A0A959CTZ2-F1
#
_cell.length_a   1.000
_cell.length_b   1.000
_cell.length_c   1.000
_cell.angle_alpha   90.00
_cell.angle_beta   90.00
_cell.angle_gamma   90.00
#
_symmetry.space_group_name_H-M   'P 1'
#
loop_
_entity.id
_entity.type
_entity.pdbx_description
1 polymer ?
#
loop_
_entity_poly.entity_id
_entity_poly.type
_entity_poly.pdbx_seq_one_letter_code
_entity_poly.pdbx_strand_id
1 'polypeptide(L)'
;MPAPSQKIYQESLSVLQNNLPLPQQDFFNLAWGFALHSDPGRFLLETGAYNKKLAETLMIFRKRIGEAVAGEGALEPVIGEAFLHYIVNTDGIIPESEGDDPFDVFDAATRYGAFLNVGISKKDDGTALLEIDEEEVPGPECAVSPGWSAAWTLRKVMGPAINRVRYGRDDVIPSFAFGFDENAEGHTLQNALTLADFSHLAYFGADYVEKQLKQWGYEAFRWIEDEKTDTQAFVTARDGHLVACFRGTSSGKDALVDTRFRKTAAYGGRGRVHRGFHNALDSVWDQMQEAARELGADKKLFLCGHSLGAALAQLAAHRFALEGYTVAGVYVFGSPRVGNPEYRDAYNELLEARTFLHINNKDIVARVPPRILGFRHLGGGPRLFDEEHLITIMPKPRAILEEEEMDFEDLDEETQEKIRRQMLEAQRCVEASSQHPYASAEMADDARSRGLFDVAPVDDHSMDEYLFKFGCATVDESWKRLREEE
;
A
#
# COMPACT_ATOMS: atom_id res chain seq x y z
N MET A 1 -22.39 -18.68 -14.49
CA MET A 1 -23.87 -18.53 -14.48
C MET A 1 -24.35 -17.53 -15.55
N PRO A 2 -25.57 -17.65 -16.11
CA PRO A 2 -26.14 -16.65 -17.02
C PRO A 2 -26.55 -15.37 -16.27
N ALA A 3 -26.63 -14.24 -16.99
CA ALA A 3 -27.15 -12.99 -16.45
C ALA A 3 -28.58 -13.17 -15.90
N PRO A 4 -28.96 -12.48 -14.80
CA PRO A 4 -30.30 -12.59 -14.24
C PRO A 4 -31.33 -12.04 -15.23
N SER A 5 -32.53 -12.64 -15.21
CA SER A 5 -33.66 -12.06 -15.94
C SER A 5 -34.02 -10.69 -15.33
N GLN A 6 -34.64 -9.81 -16.14
CA GLN A 6 -35.10 -8.50 -15.65
C GLN A 6 -35.99 -8.63 -14.40
N LYS A 7 -36.82 -9.67 -14.33
CA LYS A 7 -37.68 -9.94 -13.17
C LYS A 7 -36.86 -10.21 -11.90
N ILE A 8 -35.87 -11.10 -12.00
CA ILE A 8 -34.99 -11.47 -10.89
C ILE A 8 -34.18 -10.26 -10.41
N TYR A 9 -33.65 -9.47 -11.35
CA TYR A 9 -32.93 -8.24 -11.02
C TYR A 9 -33.81 -7.23 -10.24
N GLN A 10 -35.07 -7.03 -10.67
CA GLN A 10 -36.00 -6.15 -9.96
C GLN A 10 -36.38 -6.67 -8.57
N GLU A 11 -36.47 -7.99 -8.40
CA GLU A 11 -36.65 -8.62 -7.08
C GLU A 11 -35.46 -8.30 -6.17
N SER A 12 -34.22 -8.48 -6.63
CA SER A 12 -33.02 -8.13 -5.85
C SER A 12 -32.89 -6.63 -5.55
N LEU A 13 -33.29 -5.77 -6.48
CA LEU A 13 -33.35 -4.32 -6.23
C LEU A 13 -34.38 -3.97 -5.14
N SER A 14 -35.50 -4.69 -5.10
CA SER A 14 -36.51 -4.48 -4.05
C SER A 14 -35.99 -4.87 -2.66
N VAL A 15 -35.12 -5.89 -2.55
CA VAL A 15 -34.46 -6.24 -1.28
C VAL A 15 -33.64 -5.06 -0.76
N LEU A 16 -32.86 -4.42 -1.64
CA LEU A 16 -32.08 -3.24 -1.33
C LEU A 16 -32.97 -2.06 -0.89
N GLN A 17 -34.01 -1.75 -1.66
CA GLN A 17 -34.89 -0.61 -1.42
C GLN A 17 -35.71 -0.73 -0.12
N ASN A 18 -36.01 -1.96 0.30
CA ASN A 18 -36.73 -2.24 1.55
C ASN A 18 -35.78 -2.39 2.75
N ASN A 19 -34.48 -2.14 2.59
CA ASN A 19 -33.46 -2.28 3.63
C ASN A 19 -33.49 -3.67 4.30
N LEU A 20 -33.69 -4.71 3.48
CA LEU A 20 -33.66 -6.10 3.92
C LEU A 20 -32.21 -6.62 3.93
N PRO A 21 -31.90 -7.69 4.68
CA PRO A 21 -30.62 -8.39 4.53
C PRO A 21 -30.40 -8.71 3.05
N LEU A 22 -29.16 -8.60 2.57
CA LEU A 22 -28.80 -8.86 1.17
C LEU A 22 -28.18 -10.26 1.02
N PRO A 23 -28.93 -11.29 0.59
CA PRO A 23 -28.41 -12.61 0.28
C PRO A 23 -27.30 -12.58 -0.77
N GLN A 24 -26.47 -13.64 -0.78
CA GLN A 24 -25.44 -13.80 -1.79
C GLN A 24 -26.02 -13.74 -3.21
N GLN A 25 -27.12 -14.45 -3.48
CA GLN A 25 -27.73 -14.46 -4.81
C GLN A 25 -28.19 -13.07 -5.25
N ASP A 26 -28.73 -12.27 -4.33
CA ASP A 26 -29.16 -10.90 -4.63
C ASP A 26 -27.97 -9.98 -4.87
N PHE A 27 -26.90 -10.10 -4.09
CA PHE A 27 -25.64 -9.42 -4.38
C PHE A 27 -25.13 -9.76 -5.79
N PHE A 28 -25.14 -11.04 -6.15
CA PHE A 28 -24.71 -11.50 -7.47
C PHE A 28 -25.56 -10.89 -8.59
N ASN A 29 -26.88 -10.84 -8.41
CA ASN A 29 -27.79 -10.25 -9.38
C ASN A 29 -27.54 -8.74 -9.54
N LEU A 30 -27.28 -8.03 -8.44
CA LEU A 30 -26.97 -6.59 -8.47
C LEU A 30 -25.60 -6.31 -9.10
N ALA A 31 -24.59 -7.14 -8.83
CA ALA A 31 -23.27 -7.03 -9.47
C ALA A 31 -23.34 -7.26 -10.99
N TRP A 32 -24.18 -8.21 -11.45
CA TRP A 32 -24.50 -8.37 -12.87
C TRP A 32 -25.21 -7.14 -13.45
N GLY A 33 -26.18 -6.59 -12.71
CA GLY A 33 -26.88 -5.37 -13.09
C GLY A 33 -25.94 -4.19 -13.27
N PHE A 34 -25.00 -4.00 -12.33
CA PHE A 34 -23.94 -3.00 -12.40
C PHE A 34 -23.07 -3.18 -13.65
N ALA A 35 -22.59 -4.40 -13.89
CA ALA A 35 -21.65 -4.68 -14.97
C ALA A 35 -22.26 -4.49 -16.37
N LEU A 36 -23.57 -4.70 -16.50
CA LEU A 36 -24.32 -4.53 -17.75
C LEU A 36 -25.01 -3.17 -17.86
N HIS A 37 -24.90 -2.30 -16.84
CA HIS A 37 -25.60 -1.03 -16.84
C HIS A 37 -25.04 -0.11 -17.92
N SER A 38 -25.91 0.58 -18.66
CA SER A 38 -25.49 1.55 -19.69
C SER A 38 -24.78 2.77 -19.10
N ASP A 39 -25.01 3.03 -17.81
CA ASP A 39 -24.39 4.10 -17.02
C ASP A 39 -24.00 3.57 -15.63
N PRO A 40 -22.84 2.92 -15.48
CA PRO A 40 -22.42 2.36 -14.21
C PRO A 40 -22.27 3.40 -13.10
N GLY A 41 -21.97 4.66 -13.44
CA GLY A 41 -21.84 5.75 -12.47
C GLY A 41 -23.17 6.07 -11.80
N ARG A 42 -24.23 6.24 -12.60
CA ARG A 42 -25.59 6.41 -12.09
C ARG A 42 -26.06 5.22 -11.27
N PHE A 43 -25.73 3.99 -11.69
CA PHE A 43 -26.05 2.79 -10.91
C PHE A 43 -25.42 2.86 -9.50
N LEU A 44 -24.17 3.30 -9.39
CA LEU A 44 -23.47 3.44 -8.11
C LEU A 44 -24.11 4.51 -7.23
N LEU A 45 -24.52 5.65 -7.79
CA LEU A 45 -25.20 6.73 -7.07
C LEU A 45 -26.57 6.26 -6.53
N GLU A 46 -27.38 5.61 -7.37
CA GLU A 46 -28.68 5.07 -6.98
C GLU A 46 -28.54 3.97 -5.93
N THR A 47 -27.60 3.05 -6.10
CA THR A 47 -27.30 1.99 -5.12
C THR A 47 -26.80 2.59 -3.81
N GLY A 48 -25.92 3.59 -3.88
CA GLY A 48 -25.32 4.24 -2.72
C GLY A 48 -26.34 4.98 -1.85
N ALA A 49 -27.44 5.45 -2.42
CA ALA A 49 -28.56 6.05 -1.69
C ALA A 49 -29.27 5.06 -0.74
N TYR A 50 -29.26 3.77 -1.07
CA TYR A 50 -29.85 2.71 -0.23
C TYR A 50 -28.79 1.97 0.59
N ASN A 51 -27.64 1.70 0.00
CA ASN A 51 -26.54 0.95 0.63
C ASN A 51 -25.18 1.45 0.12
N LYS A 52 -24.60 2.40 0.86
CA LYS A 52 -23.30 2.99 0.54
C LYS A 52 -22.17 1.95 0.42
N LYS A 53 -22.14 0.95 1.31
CA LYS A 53 -21.08 -0.06 1.35
C LYS A 53 -21.14 -1.04 0.19
N LEU A 54 -22.35 -1.37 -0.28
CA LEU A 54 -22.52 -2.13 -1.52
C LEU A 54 -21.98 -1.33 -2.72
N ALA A 55 -22.37 -0.07 -2.85
CA ALA A 55 -21.88 0.78 -3.94
C ALA A 55 -20.36 0.95 -3.89
N GLU A 56 -19.77 1.20 -2.72
CA GLU A 56 -18.31 1.24 -2.55
C GLU A 56 -17.64 -0.08 -2.96
N THR A 57 -18.21 -1.23 -2.59
CA THR A 57 -17.67 -2.54 -3.00
C THR A 57 -17.69 -2.71 -4.52
N LEU A 58 -18.82 -2.42 -5.17
CA LEU A 58 -18.94 -2.52 -6.63
C LEU A 58 -17.98 -1.55 -7.33
N MET A 59 -17.79 -0.36 -6.76
CA MET A 59 -16.84 0.63 -7.24
C MET A 59 -15.39 0.17 -7.11
N ILE A 60 -15.01 -0.43 -5.97
CA ILE A 60 -13.67 -0.99 -5.73
C ILE A 60 -13.38 -2.09 -6.76
N PHE A 61 -14.33 -2.99 -6.99
CA PHE A 61 -14.17 -4.12 -7.91
C PHE A 61 -14.54 -3.80 -9.38
N ARG A 62 -14.85 -2.53 -9.71
CA ARG A 62 -15.43 -2.16 -11.01
C ARG A 62 -14.61 -2.62 -12.20
N LYS A 63 -13.28 -2.48 -12.11
CA LYS A 63 -12.37 -2.83 -13.21
C LYS A 63 -12.39 -4.33 -13.46
N ARG A 64 -12.21 -5.13 -12.41
CA ARG A 64 -12.20 -6.59 -12.49
C ARG A 64 -13.55 -7.17 -12.92
N ILE A 65 -14.65 -6.61 -12.44
CA ILE A 65 -16.00 -6.99 -12.89
C ILE A 65 -16.15 -6.69 -14.38
N GLY A 66 -15.73 -5.51 -14.84
CA GLY A 66 -15.74 -5.13 -16.26
C GLY A 66 -14.92 -6.06 -17.15
N GLU A 67 -13.67 -6.34 -16.76
CA GLU A 67 -12.77 -7.28 -17.46
C GLU A 67 -13.37 -8.68 -17.54
N ALA A 68 -13.94 -9.18 -16.43
CA ALA A 68 -14.57 -10.49 -16.41
C ALA A 68 -15.84 -10.57 -17.28
N VAL A 69 -16.63 -9.50 -17.38
CA VAL A 69 -17.77 -9.42 -18.32
C VAL A 69 -17.30 -9.32 -19.78
N ALA A 70 -16.17 -8.65 -20.03
CA ALA A 70 -15.56 -8.58 -21.36
C ALA A 70 -14.95 -9.91 -21.84
N GLY A 71 -14.92 -10.93 -20.97
CA GLY A 71 -14.41 -12.27 -21.28
C GLY A 71 -12.95 -12.49 -20.92
N GLU A 72 -12.32 -11.57 -20.21
CA GLU A 72 -10.92 -11.64 -19.77
C GLU A 72 -10.74 -12.36 -18.42
N GLY A 73 -11.79 -13.00 -17.90
CA GLY A 73 -11.73 -13.76 -16.66
C GLY A 73 -13.04 -14.46 -16.30
N ALA A 74 -13.02 -15.25 -15.22
CA ALA A 74 -14.23 -15.86 -14.68
C ALA A 74 -14.95 -14.86 -13.77
N LEU A 75 -16.14 -14.42 -14.20
CA LEU A 75 -16.95 -13.43 -13.48
C LEU A 75 -17.39 -13.91 -12.08
N GLU A 76 -17.71 -15.19 -11.94
CA GLU A 76 -18.23 -15.77 -10.70
C GLU A 76 -17.23 -15.69 -9.53
N PRO A 77 -15.94 -16.04 -9.70
CA PRO A 77 -14.90 -15.75 -8.72
C PRO A 77 -14.79 -14.27 -8.34
N VAL A 78 -14.78 -13.36 -9.31
CA VAL A 78 -14.65 -11.91 -9.05
C VAL A 78 -15.83 -11.37 -8.23
N ILE A 79 -17.06 -11.74 -8.59
CA ILE A 79 -18.26 -11.35 -7.84
C ILE A 79 -18.26 -12.00 -6.44
N GLY A 80 -17.80 -13.25 -6.32
CA GLY A 80 -17.67 -13.93 -5.03
C GLY A 80 -16.68 -13.24 -4.09
N GLU A 81 -15.54 -12.78 -4.60
CA GLU A 81 -14.57 -11.99 -3.83
C GLU A 81 -15.15 -10.63 -3.41
N ALA A 82 -15.84 -9.94 -4.32
CA ALA A 82 -16.55 -8.70 -4.01
C ALA A 82 -17.60 -8.91 -2.91
N PHE A 83 -18.34 -10.03 -2.95
CA PHE A 83 -19.31 -10.38 -1.92
C PHE A 83 -18.66 -10.58 -0.54
N LEU A 84 -17.57 -11.35 -0.46
CA LEU A 84 -16.85 -11.55 0.80
C LEU A 84 -16.30 -10.23 1.35
N HIS A 85 -15.74 -9.38 0.47
CA HIS A 85 -15.30 -8.04 0.84
C HIS A 85 -16.45 -7.18 1.37
N TYR A 86 -17.62 -7.20 0.74
CA TYR A 86 -18.82 -6.52 1.23
C TYR A 86 -19.23 -7.04 2.60
N ILE A 87 -19.29 -8.35 2.82
CA ILE A 87 -19.68 -8.94 4.11
C ILE A 87 -18.73 -8.49 5.23
N VAL A 88 -17.43 -8.51 4.98
CA VAL A 88 -16.41 -8.11 5.98
C VAL A 88 -16.50 -6.62 6.32
N ASN A 89 -16.79 -5.76 5.33
CA ASN A 89 -16.68 -4.30 5.49
C ASN A 89 -18.02 -3.55 5.60
N THR A 90 -19.17 -4.21 5.43
CA THR A 90 -20.50 -3.56 5.50
C THR A 90 -20.91 -3.28 6.93
N ASP A 91 -21.64 -2.18 7.15
CA ASP A 91 -22.37 -1.96 8.41
C ASP A 91 -23.84 -2.36 8.38
N GLY A 92 -24.34 -2.76 7.21
CA GLY A 92 -25.73 -3.11 6.98
C GLY A 92 -26.16 -4.44 7.60
N ILE A 93 -27.44 -4.75 7.40
CA ILE A 93 -28.05 -6.01 7.81
C ILE A 93 -27.50 -7.12 6.91
N ILE A 94 -26.93 -8.14 7.54
CA ILE A 94 -26.42 -9.34 6.88
C ILE A 94 -27.45 -10.45 7.06
N PRO A 95 -27.64 -11.37 6.09
CA PRO A 95 -28.51 -12.51 6.27
C PRO A 95 -28.17 -13.27 7.58
N GLU A 96 -29.15 -13.35 8.50
CA GLU A 96 -28.96 -13.94 9.83
C GLU A 96 -29.28 -15.45 9.87
N SER A 97 -29.63 -16.11 8.75
CA SER A 97 -30.11 -17.51 8.79
C SER A 97 -29.65 -18.42 7.64
N GLU A 98 -29.34 -19.67 8.04
CA GLU A 98 -28.90 -20.88 7.30
C GLU A 98 -29.90 -21.44 6.25
N GLY A 99 -30.72 -20.62 5.62
CA GLY A 99 -31.69 -21.11 4.61
C GLY A 99 -31.02 -21.41 3.27
N ASP A 100 -30.88 -22.70 2.92
CA ASP A 100 -30.37 -23.31 1.67
C ASP A 100 -29.02 -22.81 1.13
N ASP A 101 -28.37 -21.85 1.79
CA ASP A 101 -27.02 -21.39 1.49
C ASP A 101 -26.07 -21.95 2.57
N PRO A 102 -25.20 -22.93 2.25
CA PRO A 102 -24.23 -23.48 3.19
C PRO A 102 -23.09 -22.47 3.39
N PHE A 103 -23.40 -21.34 4.03
CA PHE A 103 -22.40 -20.34 4.39
C PHE A 103 -21.58 -20.88 5.57
N ASP A 104 -20.50 -21.60 5.25
CA ASP A 104 -19.53 -22.09 6.22
C ASP A 104 -18.50 -21.00 6.52
N VAL A 105 -18.34 -20.65 7.81
CA VAL A 105 -17.41 -19.59 8.25
C VAL A 105 -15.98 -19.90 7.83
N PHE A 106 -15.58 -21.16 7.90
CA PHE A 106 -14.21 -21.57 7.62
C PHE A 106 -13.93 -21.53 6.12
N ASP A 107 -14.84 -22.00 5.26
CA ASP A 107 -14.75 -21.86 3.81
C ASP A 107 -14.70 -20.39 3.38
N ALA A 108 -15.63 -19.57 3.89
CA ALA A 108 -15.69 -18.16 3.57
C ALA A 108 -14.44 -17.39 4.05
N ALA A 109 -13.96 -17.69 5.26
CA ALA A 109 -12.71 -17.15 5.78
C ALA A 109 -11.53 -17.60 4.92
N THR A 110 -11.43 -18.88 4.56
CA THR A 110 -10.33 -19.43 3.74
C THR A 110 -10.29 -18.75 2.37
N ARG A 111 -11.45 -18.53 1.74
CA ARG A 111 -11.56 -17.83 0.46
C ARG A 111 -11.21 -16.34 0.59
N TYR A 112 -11.64 -15.67 1.66
CA TYR A 112 -11.29 -14.28 1.93
C TYR A 112 -9.80 -14.11 2.28
N GLY A 113 -9.22 -15.06 3.02
CA GLY A 113 -7.80 -15.12 3.33
C GLY A 113 -6.96 -15.35 2.07
N ALA A 114 -7.33 -16.32 1.23
CA ALA A 114 -6.64 -16.60 -0.02
C ALA A 114 -6.56 -15.37 -0.95
N PHE A 115 -7.60 -14.53 -0.96
CA PHE A 115 -7.65 -13.26 -1.68
C PHE A 115 -6.61 -12.23 -1.20
N LEU A 116 -6.23 -12.28 0.08
CA LEU A 116 -5.21 -11.42 0.70
C LEU A 116 -3.87 -12.15 0.90
N ASN A 117 -3.72 -13.33 0.30
CA ASN A 117 -2.60 -14.25 0.51
C ASN A 117 -2.34 -14.55 2.00
N VAL A 118 -3.41 -14.78 2.77
CA VAL A 118 -3.37 -15.27 4.15
C VAL A 118 -3.91 -16.70 4.15
N GLY A 119 -3.06 -17.66 4.51
CA GLY A 119 -3.47 -19.05 4.68
C GLY A 119 -4.32 -19.21 5.95
N ILE A 120 -5.30 -20.12 5.91
CA ILE A 120 -6.12 -20.41 7.08
C ILE A 120 -6.19 -21.92 7.27
N SER A 121 -5.82 -22.36 8.46
CA SER A 121 -6.00 -23.74 8.90
C SER A 121 -6.71 -23.77 10.26
N LYS A 122 -7.05 -24.97 10.75
CA LYS A 122 -7.84 -25.16 11.97
C LYS A 122 -7.19 -26.23 12.84
N LYS A 123 -7.01 -25.92 14.13
CA LYS A 123 -6.57 -26.88 15.14
C LYS A 123 -7.72 -27.82 15.55
N ASP A 124 -7.36 -28.93 16.18
CA ASP A 124 -8.32 -29.91 16.71
C ASP A 124 -9.31 -29.29 17.73
N ASP A 125 -8.89 -28.25 18.44
CA ASP A 125 -9.71 -27.53 19.42
C ASP A 125 -10.67 -26.49 18.79
N GLY A 126 -10.56 -26.25 17.48
CA GLY A 126 -11.39 -25.30 16.75
C GLY A 126 -10.76 -23.93 16.49
N THR A 127 -9.59 -23.65 17.06
CA THR A 127 -8.83 -22.40 16.87
C THR A 127 -8.34 -22.26 15.43
N ALA A 128 -8.51 -21.08 14.83
CA ALA A 128 -7.91 -20.78 13.53
C ALA A 128 -6.39 -20.57 13.67
N LEU A 129 -5.64 -21.01 12.67
CA LEU A 129 -4.26 -20.61 12.45
C LEU A 129 -4.21 -19.78 11.17
N LEU A 130 -3.73 -18.55 11.29
CA LEU A 130 -3.55 -17.64 10.17
C LEU A 130 -2.08 -17.72 9.75
N GLU A 131 -1.84 -18.13 8.51
CA GLU A 131 -0.50 -18.30 7.97
C GLU A 131 -0.16 -17.11 7.07
N ILE A 132 0.89 -16.37 7.41
CA ILE A 132 1.42 -15.28 6.59
C ILE A 132 2.94 -15.41 6.54
N ASP A 133 3.50 -15.31 5.33
CA ASP A 133 4.96 -15.37 5.13
C ASP A 133 5.63 -16.55 5.85
N GLU A 134 5.01 -17.73 5.72
CA GLU A 134 5.43 -19.00 6.37
C GLU A 134 5.36 -18.99 7.91
N GLU A 135 4.87 -17.93 8.54
CA GLU A 135 4.63 -17.83 9.97
C GLU A 135 3.17 -18.14 10.32
N GLU A 136 2.97 -18.96 11.35
CA GLU A 136 1.64 -19.23 11.90
C GLU A 136 1.32 -18.30 13.08
N VAL A 137 0.28 -17.49 12.90
CA VAL A 137 -0.27 -16.61 13.93
C VAL A 137 -1.57 -17.22 14.48
N PRO A 138 -1.70 -17.40 15.81
CA PRO A 138 -2.96 -17.83 16.40
C PRO A 138 -4.09 -16.84 16.09
N GLY A 139 -5.14 -17.34 15.46
CA GLY A 139 -6.36 -16.59 15.16
C GLY A 139 -7.50 -16.90 16.15
N PRO A 140 -8.65 -16.22 16.00
CA PRO A 140 -9.85 -16.53 16.78
C PRO A 140 -10.45 -17.88 16.37
N GLU A 141 -11.40 -18.40 17.15
CA GLU A 141 -12.12 -19.64 16.81
C GLU A 141 -12.99 -19.45 15.54
N CYS A 142 -12.88 -20.40 14.60
CA CYS A 142 -13.72 -20.48 13.39
C CYS A 142 -15.10 -21.09 13.71
N ALA A 143 -15.73 -20.68 14.81
CA ALA A 143 -16.99 -21.23 15.30
C ALA A 143 -18.09 -20.15 15.30
N VAL A 144 -19.30 -20.56 14.93
CA VAL A 144 -20.48 -19.71 15.05
C VAL A 144 -20.90 -19.68 16.52
N SER A 145 -20.83 -18.50 17.14
CA SER A 145 -21.31 -18.32 18.50
C SER A 145 -22.84 -18.48 18.56
N PRO A 146 -23.40 -19.12 19.61
CA PRO A 146 -24.84 -19.27 19.75
C PRO A 146 -25.59 -17.94 19.61
N GLY A 147 -26.56 -17.87 18.69
CA GLY A 147 -27.36 -16.67 18.42
C GLY A 147 -26.79 -15.74 17.35
N TRP A 148 -25.65 -16.07 16.73
CA TRP A 148 -25.06 -15.32 15.62
C TRP A 148 -25.06 -16.14 14.33
N SER A 149 -25.03 -15.47 13.18
CA SER A 149 -24.90 -16.15 11.88
C SER A 149 -23.44 -16.35 11.49
N ALA A 150 -23.19 -17.28 10.58
CA ALA A 150 -21.85 -17.50 10.04
C ALA A 150 -21.28 -16.25 9.34
N ALA A 151 -22.13 -15.49 8.63
CA ALA A 151 -21.74 -14.22 8.02
C ALA A 151 -21.44 -13.12 9.06
N TRP A 152 -22.12 -13.14 10.21
CA TRP A 152 -21.76 -12.28 11.34
C TRP A 152 -20.37 -12.63 11.90
N THR A 153 -20.08 -13.93 12.10
CA THR A 153 -18.76 -14.38 12.56
C THR A 153 -17.67 -13.99 11.58
N LEU A 154 -17.90 -14.14 10.28
CA LEU A 154 -16.95 -13.67 9.26
C LEU A 154 -16.70 -12.16 9.40
N ARG A 155 -17.76 -11.36 9.51
CA ARG A 155 -17.64 -9.89 9.59
C ARG A 155 -16.95 -9.41 10.87
N LYS A 156 -17.30 -9.97 12.02
CA LYS A 156 -16.90 -9.42 13.32
C LYS A 156 -15.68 -10.08 13.93
N VAL A 157 -15.31 -11.26 13.44
CA VAL A 157 -14.25 -12.09 14.04
C VAL A 157 -13.18 -12.42 13.02
N MET A 158 -13.50 -13.23 12.01
CA MET A 158 -12.48 -13.77 11.08
C MET A 158 -11.95 -12.72 10.11
N GLY A 159 -12.82 -11.93 9.48
CA GLY A 159 -12.45 -10.89 8.52
C GLY A 159 -11.48 -9.85 9.09
N PRO A 160 -11.79 -9.22 10.25
CA PRO A 160 -10.87 -8.31 10.92
C PRO A 160 -9.54 -8.97 11.31
N ALA A 161 -9.55 -10.25 11.74
CA ALA A 161 -8.31 -10.95 12.07
C ALA A 161 -7.43 -11.18 10.83
N ILE A 162 -8.02 -11.59 9.71
CA ILE A 162 -7.33 -11.76 8.42
C ILE A 162 -6.76 -10.42 7.94
N ASN A 163 -7.57 -9.35 8.02
CA ASN A 163 -7.15 -8.00 7.63
C ASN A 163 -5.97 -7.51 8.50
N ARG A 164 -6.01 -7.72 9.82
CA ARG A 164 -4.93 -7.31 10.74
C ARG A 164 -3.62 -8.02 10.44
N VAL A 165 -3.68 -9.32 10.18
CA VAL A 165 -2.48 -10.11 9.86
C VAL A 165 -1.82 -9.60 8.57
N ARG A 166 -2.60 -9.26 7.53
CA ARG A 166 -2.04 -8.79 6.26
C ARG A 166 -1.69 -7.29 6.21
N TYR A 167 -2.48 -6.46 6.87
CA TYR A 167 -2.47 -5.00 6.70
C TYR A 167 -2.42 -4.23 8.02
N GLY A 168 -2.26 -4.89 9.17
CA GLY A 168 -2.22 -4.20 10.47
C GLY A 168 -3.56 -3.61 10.94
N ARG A 169 -4.64 -3.73 10.17
CA ARG A 169 -5.93 -3.05 10.42
C ARG A 169 -7.13 -3.97 10.28
N ASP A 170 -8.26 -3.56 10.85
CA ASP A 170 -9.52 -4.28 10.75
C ASP A 170 -10.22 -4.04 9.41
N ASP A 171 -9.96 -2.87 8.80
CA ASP A 171 -10.57 -2.37 7.58
C ASP A 171 -9.52 -2.17 6.49
N VAL A 172 -9.83 -2.66 5.28
CA VAL A 172 -8.87 -2.71 4.18
C VAL A 172 -9.56 -2.33 2.88
N ILE A 173 -8.87 -1.52 2.07
CA ILE A 173 -9.25 -1.25 0.69
C ILE A 173 -8.15 -1.86 -0.20
N PRO A 174 -8.39 -3.04 -0.81
CA PRO A 174 -7.35 -3.78 -1.52
C PRO A 174 -6.90 -3.05 -2.79
N SER A 175 -5.60 -2.80 -2.91
CA SER A 175 -5.02 -2.00 -4.00
C SER A 175 -5.24 -2.60 -5.39
N PHE A 176 -5.20 -3.94 -5.49
CA PHE A 176 -5.30 -4.67 -6.76
C PHE A 176 -6.69 -4.58 -7.42
N ALA A 177 -7.72 -4.17 -6.68
CA ALA A 177 -9.06 -4.03 -7.23
C ALA A 177 -9.18 -2.85 -8.20
N PHE A 178 -8.36 -1.80 -8.02
CA PHE A 178 -8.35 -0.61 -8.87
C PHE A 178 -7.52 -0.78 -10.15
N GLY A 179 -6.55 -1.70 -10.15
CA GLY A 179 -5.60 -1.97 -11.24
C GLY A 179 -4.42 -1.00 -11.30
N PHE A 180 -3.66 -0.99 -12.40
CA PHE A 180 -2.50 -0.10 -12.61
C PHE A 180 -2.61 0.65 -13.96
N ASP A 181 -2.27 1.93 -14.00
CA ASP A 181 -2.21 2.76 -15.21
C ASP A 181 -0.76 3.07 -15.61
N GLU A 182 -0.20 2.22 -16.48
CA GLU A 182 1.16 2.40 -17.01
C GLU A 182 1.30 3.59 -17.97
N ASN A 183 0.19 4.20 -18.40
CA ASN A 183 0.16 5.33 -19.33
C ASN A 183 -0.08 6.67 -18.65
N ALA A 184 -0.19 6.69 -17.32
CA ALA A 184 -0.35 7.91 -16.54
C ALA A 184 0.74 8.95 -16.88
N GLU A 185 0.31 10.12 -17.32
CA GLU A 185 1.21 11.25 -17.61
C GLU A 185 1.66 11.99 -16.33
N GLY A 186 1.07 11.66 -15.18
CA GLY A 186 1.37 12.26 -13.89
C GLY A 186 0.92 11.38 -12.73
N HIS A 187 0.76 11.99 -11.55
CA HIS A 187 0.32 11.28 -10.35
C HIS A 187 -1.14 10.85 -10.45
N THR A 188 -1.43 9.64 -10.00
CA THR A 188 -2.79 9.10 -9.86
C THR A 188 -2.89 8.39 -8.52
N LEU A 189 -4.04 8.48 -7.84
CA LEU A 189 -4.25 7.75 -6.57
C LEU A 189 -4.18 6.24 -6.74
N GLN A 190 -4.68 5.72 -7.85
CA GLN A 190 -4.62 4.31 -8.19
C GLN A 190 -3.17 3.77 -8.21
N ASN A 191 -2.29 4.33 -9.04
CA ASN A 191 -0.87 3.91 -9.05
C ASN A 191 -0.20 4.13 -7.69
N ALA A 192 -0.55 5.20 -6.98
CA ALA A 192 0.03 5.46 -5.66
C ALA A 192 -0.39 4.39 -4.63
N LEU A 193 -1.66 3.98 -4.62
CA LEU A 193 -2.17 2.91 -3.78
C LEU A 193 -1.53 1.56 -4.13
N THR A 194 -1.42 1.22 -5.43
CA THR A 194 -0.76 -0.02 -5.87
C THR A 194 0.72 -0.03 -5.46
N LEU A 195 1.46 1.04 -5.71
CA LEU A 195 2.88 1.10 -5.39
C LEU A 195 3.15 1.24 -3.87
N ALA A 196 2.17 1.73 -3.11
CA ALA A 196 2.18 1.62 -1.65
C ALA A 196 2.07 0.15 -1.22
N ASP A 197 1.20 -0.64 -1.82
CA ASP A 197 1.06 -2.07 -1.48
C ASP A 197 2.31 -2.87 -1.88
N PHE A 198 2.96 -2.51 -2.99
CA PHE A 198 4.28 -3.05 -3.35
C PHE A 198 5.34 -2.70 -2.29
N SER A 199 5.32 -1.45 -1.80
CA SER A 199 6.26 -0.99 -0.76
C SER A 199 6.01 -1.67 0.59
N HIS A 200 4.75 -2.01 0.89
CA HIS A 200 4.39 -2.84 2.04
C HIS A 200 4.83 -4.30 1.83
N LEU A 201 4.63 -4.85 0.62
CA LEU A 201 5.04 -6.21 0.27
C LEU A 201 6.54 -6.43 0.41
N ALA A 202 7.36 -5.41 0.14
CA ALA A 202 8.81 -5.51 0.23
C ALA A 202 9.31 -5.93 1.63
N TYR A 203 8.49 -5.85 2.68
CA TYR A 203 8.83 -6.28 4.03
C TYR A 203 8.66 -7.79 4.30
N PHE A 204 7.98 -8.53 3.42
CA PHE A 204 7.81 -9.98 3.53
C PHE A 204 8.89 -10.75 2.78
N GLY A 205 8.96 -12.05 3.01
CA GLY A 205 9.85 -12.98 2.32
C GLY A 205 9.59 -13.09 0.81
N ALA A 206 10.64 -13.45 0.07
CA ALA A 206 10.64 -13.48 -1.40
C ALA A 206 9.51 -14.36 -1.98
N ASP A 207 9.28 -15.54 -1.40
CA ASP A 207 8.27 -16.50 -1.85
C ASP A 207 6.84 -15.95 -1.65
N TYR A 208 6.61 -15.28 -0.53
CA TYR A 208 5.35 -14.60 -0.24
C TYR A 208 5.08 -13.48 -1.24
N VAL A 209 6.09 -12.63 -1.50
CA VAL A 209 6.01 -11.53 -2.46
C VAL A 209 5.74 -12.05 -3.87
N GLU A 210 6.49 -13.06 -4.32
CA GLU A 210 6.30 -13.65 -5.65
C GLU A 210 4.89 -14.22 -5.81
N LYS A 211 4.39 -14.96 -4.81
CA LYS A 211 3.04 -15.51 -4.83
C LYS A 211 1.98 -14.42 -4.90
N GLN A 212 2.11 -13.35 -4.13
CA GLN A 212 1.17 -12.23 -4.17
C GLN A 212 1.20 -11.50 -5.52
N LEU A 213 2.40 -11.24 -6.07
CA LEU A 213 2.56 -10.58 -7.36
C LEU A 213 1.97 -11.39 -8.51
N LYS A 214 2.13 -12.73 -8.50
CA LYS A 214 1.47 -13.62 -9.48
C LYS A 214 -0.05 -13.53 -9.39
N GLN A 215 -0.64 -13.46 -8.19
CA GLN A 215 -2.09 -13.24 -8.04
C GLN A 215 -2.54 -11.90 -8.64
N TRP A 216 -1.66 -10.90 -8.68
CA TRP A 216 -1.90 -9.60 -9.32
C TRP A 216 -1.51 -9.56 -10.81
N GLY A 217 -1.20 -10.71 -11.41
CA GLY A 217 -0.87 -10.85 -12.84
C GLY A 217 0.57 -10.47 -13.21
N TYR A 218 1.47 -10.39 -12.23
CA TYR A 218 2.89 -10.19 -12.45
C TYR A 218 3.62 -11.55 -12.44
N GLU A 219 3.73 -12.17 -13.62
CA GLU A 219 4.34 -13.49 -13.78
C GLU A 219 5.87 -13.46 -13.68
N ALA A 220 6.49 -12.31 -13.95
CA ALA A 220 7.94 -12.17 -13.96
C ALA A 220 8.42 -11.52 -12.66
N PHE A 221 9.39 -12.14 -11.99
CA PHE A 221 9.88 -11.72 -10.69
C PHE A 221 11.38 -11.98 -10.53
N ARG A 222 12.06 -11.03 -9.88
CA ARG A 222 13.46 -11.13 -9.44
C ARG A 222 13.59 -10.56 -8.05
N TRP A 223 13.99 -11.40 -7.10
CA TRP A 223 14.42 -10.98 -5.78
C TRP A 223 15.87 -10.50 -5.82
N ILE A 224 16.17 -9.45 -5.05
CA ILE A 224 17.49 -8.82 -4.99
C ILE A 224 17.81 -8.57 -3.53
N GLU A 225 19.00 -9.01 -3.12
CA GLU A 225 19.46 -8.79 -1.76
C GLU A 225 20.98 -8.70 -1.64
N ASP A 226 21.42 -7.96 -0.62
CA ASP A 226 22.77 -8.03 -0.09
C ASP A 226 22.70 -8.10 1.44
N GLU A 227 23.01 -9.27 1.98
CA GLU A 227 22.96 -9.55 3.42
C GLU A 227 23.86 -8.61 4.25
N LYS A 228 24.97 -8.13 3.68
CA LYS A 228 25.94 -7.29 4.39
C LYS A 228 25.43 -5.89 4.67
N THR A 229 24.61 -5.36 3.77
CA THR A 229 24.01 -4.04 3.87
C THR A 229 22.54 -4.09 4.25
N ASP A 230 21.99 -5.29 4.51
CA ASP A 230 20.56 -5.53 4.79
C ASP A 230 19.64 -4.87 3.74
N THR A 231 20.13 -4.78 2.51
CA THR A 231 19.43 -4.13 1.40
C THR A 231 18.68 -5.18 0.62
N GLN A 232 17.36 -4.99 0.51
CA GLN A 232 16.46 -5.88 -0.20
C GLN A 232 15.59 -5.10 -1.18
N ALA A 233 15.34 -5.69 -2.33
CA ALA A 233 14.50 -5.16 -3.37
C ALA A 233 13.91 -6.29 -4.21
N PHE A 234 12.92 -5.96 -5.02
CA PHE A 234 12.49 -6.83 -6.10
C PHE A 234 12.23 -6.04 -7.38
N VAL A 235 12.37 -6.71 -8.51
CA VAL A 235 11.93 -6.21 -9.81
C VAL A 235 10.90 -7.17 -10.38
N THR A 236 9.80 -6.61 -10.85
CA THR A 236 8.72 -7.39 -11.47
C THR A 236 8.21 -6.69 -12.72
N ALA A 237 7.59 -7.47 -13.61
CA ALA A 237 7.11 -6.98 -14.89
C ALA A 237 5.70 -7.46 -15.16
N ARG A 238 4.92 -6.57 -15.77
CA ARG A 238 3.62 -6.88 -16.34
C ARG A 238 3.37 -5.95 -17.52
N ASP A 239 2.72 -6.46 -18.57
CA ASP A 239 2.31 -5.67 -19.73
C ASP A 239 3.47 -4.81 -20.30
N GLY A 240 3.30 -3.49 -20.37
CA GLY A 240 4.28 -2.53 -20.89
C GLY A 240 5.22 -1.92 -19.84
N HIS A 241 5.23 -2.41 -18.60
CA HIS A 241 5.96 -1.77 -17.49
C HIS A 241 6.74 -2.74 -16.59
N LEU A 242 7.72 -2.16 -15.90
CA LEU A 242 8.50 -2.76 -14.81
C LEU A 242 8.19 -2.00 -13.52
N VAL A 243 8.21 -2.70 -12.40
CA VAL A 243 8.25 -2.10 -11.07
C VAL A 243 9.51 -2.56 -10.34
N ALA A 244 10.32 -1.60 -9.89
CA ALA A 244 11.44 -1.84 -8.99
C ALA A 244 11.07 -1.30 -7.59
N CYS A 245 11.00 -2.19 -6.61
CA CYS A 245 10.57 -1.86 -5.26
C CYS A 245 11.68 -2.15 -4.25
N PHE A 246 11.99 -1.20 -3.37
CA PHE A 246 13.01 -1.34 -2.33
C PHE A 246 12.36 -1.42 -0.96
N ARG A 247 12.81 -2.38 -0.14
CA ARG A 247 12.38 -2.49 1.27
C ARG A 247 12.97 -1.35 2.08
N GLY A 248 12.23 -0.88 3.07
CA GLY A 248 12.80 -0.09 4.16
C GLY A 248 13.68 -0.92 5.10
N THR A 249 14.12 -0.29 6.18
CA THR A 249 14.95 -0.95 7.19
C THR A 249 14.06 -1.59 8.26
N SER A 250 14.34 -2.84 8.64
CA SER A 250 13.65 -3.56 9.73
C SER A 250 14.33 -3.36 11.10
N SER A 251 15.60 -2.98 11.11
CA SER A 251 16.35 -2.64 12.32
C SER A 251 16.86 -1.20 12.17
N GLY A 252 16.22 -0.22 12.81
CA GLY A 252 16.49 1.22 12.63
C GLY A 252 17.93 1.70 12.89
N LYS A 253 18.89 0.80 13.04
CA LYS A 253 20.30 0.96 13.39
C LYS A 253 21.22 1.35 12.22
N ASP A 254 21.00 0.91 10.98
CA ASP A 254 22.09 0.92 10.00
C ASP A 254 22.16 2.14 9.06
N ALA A 255 21.04 2.64 8.54
CA ALA A 255 21.05 3.74 7.57
C ALA A 255 20.65 5.11 8.14
N LEU A 256 19.71 5.14 9.10
CA LEU A 256 19.30 6.38 9.78
C LEU A 256 20.35 6.84 10.82
N VAL A 257 21.16 5.93 11.38
CA VAL A 257 22.07 6.20 12.50
C VAL A 257 23.53 6.30 12.06
N ASP A 258 23.84 6.42 10.76
CA ASP A 258 25.14 6.99 10.37
C ASP A 258 25.12 8.49 10.76
N THR A 259 25.22 8.72 12.07
CA THR A 259 25.27 10.00 12.82
C THR A 259 26.39 10.91 12.35
N ARG A 260 27.21 10.43 11.42
CA ARG A 260 28.23 11.21 10.74
C ARG A 260 27.64 12.05 9.59
N PHE A 261 26.36 11.86 9.21
CA PHE A 261 25.66 12.62 8.16
C PHE A 261 26.48 12.78 6.88
N ARG A 262 27.31 11.77 6.59
CA ARG A 262 28.35 11.88 5.57
C ARG A 262 27.73 11.85 4.21
N LYS A 263 28.11 12.80 3.38
CA LYS A 263 27.74 12.83 1.96
C LYS A 263 28.87 12.29 1.12
N THR A 264 28.55 11.52 0.09
CA THR A 264 29.48 11.08 -0.95
C THR A 264 29.08 11.66 -2.30
N ALA A 265 29.98 11.67 -3.28
CA ALA A 265 29.65 12.10 -4.64
C ALA A 265 28.50 11.24 -5.18
N ALA A 266 27.54 11.89 -5.85
CA ALA A 266 26.46 11.18 -6.51
C ALA A 266 26.94 10.43 -7.76
N TYR A 267 26.20 9.38 -8.13
CA TYR A 267 26.36 8.78 -9.46
C TYR A 267 26.14 9.83 -10.56
N GLY A 268 26.98 9.83 -11.59
CA GLY A 268 27.01 10.87 -12.61
C GLY A 268 27.78 12.15 -12.20
N GLY A 269 28.20 12.28 -10.95
CA GLY A 269 29.18 13.28 -10.50
C GLY A 269 28.64 14.68 -10.16
N ARG A 270 27.34 14.95 -10.28
CA ARG A 270 26.73 16.23 -9.90
C ARG A 270 26.09 16.15 -8.50
N GLY A 271 26.59 16.93 -7.56
CA GLY A 271 26.12 16.95 -6.18
C GLY A 271 26.55 15.76 -5.33
N ARG A 272 26.03 15.72 -4.10
CA ARG A 272 26.39 14.73 -3.08
C ARG A 272 25.13 14.13 -2.44
N VAL A 273 25.19 12.85 -2.11
CA VAL A 273 24.10 12.08 -1.51
C VAL A 273 24.52 11.46 -0.19
N HIS A 274 23.55 11.09 0.65
CA HIS A 274 23.81 10.36 1.89
C HIS A 274 24.63 9.09 1.61
N ARG A 275 25.79 8.96 2.24
CA ARG A 275 26.74 7.87 1.99
C ARG A 275 26.15 6.49 2.30
N GLY A 276 25.35 6.39 3.37
CA GLY A 276 24.67 5.12 3.70
C GLY A 276 23.73 4.67 2.59
N PHE A 277 22.93 5.58 2.04
CA PHE A 277 21.98 5.26 0.96
C PHE A 277 22.71 4.93 -0.34
N HIS A 278 23.79 5.65 -0.63
CA HIS A 278 24.65 5.36 -1.79
C HIS A 278 25.26 3.95 -1.70
N ASN A 279 25.85 3.61 -0.56
CA ASN A 279 26.50 2.31 -0.37
C ASN A 279 25.50 1.15 -0.38
N ALA A 280 24.31 1.36 0.19
CA ALA A 280 23.22 0.38 0.15
C ALA A 280 22.71 0.16 -1.28
N LEU A 281 22.54 1.21 -2.08
CA LEU A 281 22.18 1.02 -3.49
C LEU A 281 23.32 0.35 -4.29
N ASP A 282 24.58 0.73 -4.03
CA ASP A 282 25.73 0.14 -4.72
C ASP A 282 25.86 -1.36 -4.51
N SER A 283 25.54 -1.86 -3.31
CA SER A 283 25.68 -3.30 -3.00
C SER A 283 24.75 -4.18 -3.85
N VAL A 284 23.64 -3.62 -4.32
CA VAL A 284 22.64 -4.33 -5.13
C VAL A 284 22.52 -3.84 -6.58
N TRP A 285 23.30 -2.83 -6.98
CA TRP A 285 23.10 -2.13 -8.26
C TRP A 285 23.26 -3.05 -9.47
N ASP A 286 24.29 -3.91 -9.49
CA ASP A 286 24.52 -4.84 -10.60
C ASP A 286 23.35 -5.82 -10.77
N GLN A 287 22.79 -6.34 -9.66
CA GLN A 287 21.62 -7.21 -9.64
C GLN A 287 20.37 -6.48 -10.15
N MET A 288 20.17 -5.21 -9.75
CA MET A 288 19.07 -4.37 -10.23
C MET A 288 19.14 -4.15 -11.74
N GLN A 289 20.33 -3.87 -12.27
CA GLN A 289 20.53 -3.67 -13.71
C GLN A 289 20.30 -4.96 -14.49
N GLU A 290 20.79 -6.09 -13.99
CA GLU A 290 20.56 -7.40 -14.60
C GLU A 290 19.06 -7.72 -14.64
N ALA A 291 18.36 -7.60 -13.52
CA ALA A 291 16.92 -7.83 -13.44
C ALA A 291 16.13 -6.91 -14.39
N ALA A 292 16.42 -5.61 -14.44
CA ALA A 292 15.75 -4.68 -15.35
C ALA A 292 15.99 -5.03 -16.83
N ARG A 293 17.21 -5.49 -17.18
CA ARG A 293 17.54 -5.95 -18.54
C ARG A 293 16.80 -7.23 -18.91
N GLU A 294 16.80 -8.22 -18.01
CA GLU A 294 16.14 -9.50 -18.24
C GLU A 294 14.63 -9.36 -18.37
N LEU A 295 14.02 -8.51 -17.55
CA LEU A 295 12.57 -8.35 -17.51
C LEU A 295 12.03 -7.37 -18.57
N GLY A 296 12.88 -6.52 -19.14
CA GLY A 296 12.58 -5.72 -20.33
C GLY A 296 13.04 -4.27 -20.22
N ALA A 297 14.23 -3.96 -20.72
CA ALA A 297 14.81 -2.61 -20.64
C ALA A 297 14.07 -1.52 -21.44
N ASP A 298 13.21 -1.92 -22.39
CA ASP A 298 12.37 -1.04 -23.21
C ASP A 298 11.04 -0.67 -22.54
N LYS A 299 10.67 -1.37 -21.46
CA LYS A 299 9.44 -1.11 -20.70
C LYS A 299 9.55 0.18 -19.89
N LYS A 300 8.38 0.75 -19.57
CA LYS A 300 8.28 1.88 -18.64
C LYS A 300 8.66 1.43 -17.23
N LEU A 301 9.62 2.10 -16.62
CA LEU A 301 10.09 1.76 -15.28
C LEU A 301 9.37 2.62 -14.24
N PHE A 302 8.71 1.96 -13.29
CA PHE A 302 8.19 2.56 -12.08
C PHE A 302 9.05 2.15 -10.90
N LEU A 303 9.34 3.09 -10.01
CA LEU A 303 10.10 2.82 -8.79
C LEU A 303 9.28 3.18 -7.57
N CYS A 304 9.35 2.34 -6.55
CA CYS A 304 8.71 2.59 -5.28
C CYS A 304 9.51 2.07 -4.09
N GLY A 305 9.13 2.54 -2.91
CA GLY A 305 9.72 2.13 -1.65
C GLY A 305 9.22 2.99 -0.51
N HIS A 306 9.40 2.47 0.69
CA HIS A 306 9.03 3.10 1.94
C HIS A 306 10.27 3.37 2.81
N SER A 307 10.26 4.44 3.59
CA SER A 307 11.33 4.74 4.57
C SER A 307 12.72 4.77 3.92
N LEU A 308 13.69 3.97 4.37
CA LEU A 308 14.97 3.82 3.67
C LEU A 308 14.79 3.43 2.18
N GLY A 309 13.88 2.51 1.90
CA GLY A 309 13.62 2.02 0.54
C GLY A 309 13.15 3.12 -0.39
N ALA A 310 12.42 4.13 0.12
CA ALA A 310 12.07 5.32 -0.64
C ALA A 310 13.31 6.11 -1.11
N ALA A 311 14.31 6.27 -0.25
CA ALA A 311 15.56 6.93 -0.62
C ALA A 311 16.35 6.12 -1.66
N LEU A 312 16.39 4.79 -1.52
CA LEU A 312 17.05 3.91 -2.48
C LEU A 312 16.34 3.93 -3.84
N ALA A 313 15.00 3.89 -3.85
CA ALA A 313 14.19 4.01 -5.06
C ALA A 313 14.46 5.34 -5.79
N GLN A 314 14.59 6.44 -5.07
CA GLN A 314 14.96 7.72 -5.65
C GLN A 314 16.38 7.70 -6.26
N LEU A 315 17.36 7.16 -5.55
CA LEU A 315 18.73 7.04 -6.08
C LEU A 315 18.78 6.13 -7.32
N ALA A 316 18.08 5.00 -7.28
CA ALA A 316 18.00 4.04 -8.38
C ALA A 316 17.34 4.67 -9.61
N ALA A 317 16.24 5.41 -9.41
CA ALA A 317 15.53 6.10 -10.50
C ALA A 317 16.47 7.04 -11.26
N HIS A 318 17.30 7.79 -10.53
CA HIS A 318 18.26 8.71 -11.14
C HIS A 318 19.32 7.97 -11.96
N ARG A 319 19.88 6.87 -11.43
CA ARG A 319 20.87 6.05 -12.15
C ARG A 319 20.26 5.44 -13.42
N PHE A 320 19.07 4.86 -13.32
CA PHE A 320 18.36 4.31 -14.48
C PHE A 320 18.06 5.38 -15.53
N ALA A 321 17.63 6.58 -15.13
CA ALA A 321 17.39 7.69 -16.05
C ALA A 321 18.68 8.15 -16.77
N LEU A 322 19.80 8.23 -16.06
CA LEU A 322 21.11 8.54 -16.64
C LEU A 322 21.60 7.46 -17.62
N GLU A 323 21.18 6.21 -17.42
CA GLU A 323 21.47 5.07 -18.30
C GLU A 323 20.49 4.92 -19.47
N GLY A 324 19.50 5.82 -19.59
CA GLY A 324 18.58 5.88 -20.72
C GLY A 324 17.30 5.07 -20.57
N TYR A 325 16.99 4.57 -19.37
CA TYR A 325 15.69 3.93 -19.10
C TYR A 325 14.56 4.95 -19.08
N THR A 326 13.37 4.55 -19.53
CA THR A 326 12.16 5.37 -19.45
C THR A 326 11.56 5.27 -18.05
N VAL A 327 12.02 6.12 -17.13
CA VAL A 327 11.44 6.22 -15.77
C VAL A 327 10.10 6.95 -15.85
N ALA A 328 9.00 6.19 -15.77
CA ALA A 328 7.64 6.70 -15.93
C ALA A 328 7.05 7.24 -14.62
N GLY A 329 7.52 6.77 -13.46
CA GLY A 329 7.07 7.26 -12.17
C GLY A 329 7.93 6.78 -11.00
N VAL A 330 8.10 7.64 -10.00
CA VAL A 330 8.80 7.35 -8.74
C VAL A 330 7.85 7.67 -7.60
N TYR A 331 7.23 6.65 -7.01
CA TYR A 331 6.24 6.79 -5.94
C TYR A 331 6.86 6.34 -4.64
N VAL A 332 7.12 7.29 -3.75
CA VAL A 332 7.86 7.03 -2.52
C VAL A 332 7.12 7.52 -1.30
N PHE A 333 7.23 6.77 -0.20
CA PHE A 333 6.43 6.94 1.01
C PHE A 333 7.36 7.12 2.20
N GLY A 334 7.15 8.18 3.00
CA GLY A 334 7.96 8.44 4.19
C GLY A 334 9.46 8.62 3.91
N SER A 335 9.83 9.12 2.71
CA SER A 335 11.24 9.22 2.30
C SER A 335 12.03 10.18 3.18
N PRO A 336 13.18 9.75 3.75
CA PRO A 336 14.14 10.69 4.29
C PRO A 336 14.73 11.56 3.17
N ARG A 337 15.42 12.63 3.55
CA ARG A 337 16.13 13.50 2.61
C ARG A 337 17.38 12.81 2.08
N VAL A 338 17.62 12.92 0.78
CA VAL A 338 18.57 12.04 0.09
C VAL A 338 19.92 12.70 -0.20
N GLY A 339 19.91 13.96 -0.64
CA GLY A 339 21.13 14.63 -1.09
C GLY A 339 21.12 16.13 -0.90
N ASN A 340 22.21 16.76 -1.32
CA ASN A 340 22.39 18.21 -1.22
C ASN A 340 21.60 18.97 -2.32
N PRO A 341 21.55 20.32 -2.30
CA PRO A 341 20.81 21.09 -3.29
C PRO A 341 21.27 20.83 -4.73
N GLU A 342 22.58 20.70 -4.95
CA GLU A 342 23.14 20.40 -6.28
C GLU A 342 22.65 19.04 -6.81
N TYR A 343 22.60 18.01 -5.95
CA TYR A 343 22.05 16.71 -6.33
C TYR A 343 20.55 16.77 -6.60
N ARG A 344 19.79 17.51 -5.78
CA ARG A 344 18.36 17.76 -6.03
C ARG A 344 18.15 18.37 -7.41
N ASP A 345 18.94 19.36 -7.77
CA ASP A 345 18.79 20.03 -9.06
C ASP A 345 19.12 19.09 -10.22
N ALA A 346 20.21 18.31 -10.12
CA ALA A 346 20.56 17.28 -11.09
C ALA A 346 19.47 16.20 -11.24
N TYR A 347 18.88 15.74 -10.12
CA TYR A 347 17.77 14.79 -10.13
C TYR A 347 16.51 15.40 -10.78
N ASN A 348 16.14 16.62 -10.37
CA ASN A 348 14.91 17.27 -10.79
C ASN A 348 14.94 17.64 -12.28
N GLU A 349 16.11 17.92 -12.86
CA GLU A 349 16.27 18.08 -14.32
C GLU A 349 15.72 16.89 -15.12
N LEU A 350 15.80 15.67 -14.56
CA LEU A 350 15.36 14.44 -15.23
C LEU A 350 14.00 13.94 -14.75
N LEU A 351 13.72 14.06 -13.45
CA LEU A 351 12.67 13.28 -12.80
C LEU A 351 11.65 14.13 -12.01
N GLU A 352 11.75 15.45 -11.97
CA GLU A 352 10.88 16.30 -11.14
C GLU A 352 9.38 16.03 -11.36
N ALA A 353 8.95 15.95 -12.62
CA ALA A 353 7.55 15.74 -13.00
C ALA A 353 7.07 14.30 -12.76
N ARG A 354 7.99 13.36 -12.50
CA ARG A 354 7.72 11.93 -12.35
C ARG A 354 7.89 11.43 -10.92
N THR A 355 8.41 12.26 -10.03
CA THR A 355 8.65 11.90 -8.63
C THR A 355 7.58 12.44 -7.70
N PHE A 356 6.90 11.52 -7.02
CA PHE A 356 5.80 11.77 -6.13
C PHE A 356 6.18 11.30 -4.72
N LEU A 357 6.63 12.25 -3.90
CA LEU A 357 6.92 12.05 -2.50
C LEU A 357 5.65 12.20 -1.67
N HIS A 358 5.30 11.16 -0.92
CA HIS A 358 4.17 11.12 -0.01
C HIS A 358 4.67 11.15 1.43
N ILE A 359 4.07 12.03 2.23
CA ILE A 359 4.38 12.17 3.66
C ILE A 359 3.05 12.15 4.40
N ASN A 360 2.92 11.23 5.34
CA ASN A 360 1.74 11.14 6.17
C ASN A 360 1.90 12.04 7.41
N ASN A 361 0.98 12.99 7.55
CA ASN A 361 0.81 13.87 8.72
C ASN A 361 2.14 14.41 9.29
N LYS A 362 2.58 13.88 10.44
CA LYS A 362 3.78 14.34 11.16
C LYS A 362 4.96 13.38 11.06
N ASP A 363 4.95 12.46 10.09
CA ASP A 363 6.04 11.51 9.83
C ASP A 363 7.41 12.20 9.94
N ILE A 364 8.14 11.79 10.98
CA ILE A 364 9.42 12.38 11.37
C ILE A 364 10.56 11.89 10.47
N VAL A 365 10.43 10.73 9.82
CA VAL A 365 11.46 10.17 8.95
C VAL A 365 11.65 11.06 7.73
N ALA A 366 10.56 11.62 7.20
CA ALA A 366 10.62 12.63 6.16
C ALA A 366 11.29 13.95 6.62
N ARG A 367 11.58 14.12 7.92
CA ARG A 367 12.23 15.32 8.46
C ARG A 367 13.72 15.12 8.69
N VAL A 368 14.26 13.94 8.41
CA VAL A 368 15.68 13.62 8.58
C VAL A 368 16.33 13.17 7.25
N PRO A 369 17.64 13.36 7.07
CA PRO A 369 18.49 14.25 7.85
C PRO A 369 18.04 15.73 7.77
N PRO A 370 18.38 16.57 8.77
CA PRO A 370 17.97 17.97 8.81
C PRO A 370 18.45 18.81 7.63
N ARG A 371 17.69 19.86 7.31
CA ARG A 371 18.01 20.79 6.22
C ARG A 371 19.26 21.64 6.47
N ILE A 372 19.55 21.96 7.73
CA ILE A 372 20.75 22.71 8.14
C ILE A 372 22.04 21.98 7.75
N LEU A 373 21.99 20.65 7.66
CA LEU A 373 23.09 19.82 7.18
C LEU A 373 23.12 19.70 5.65
N GLY A 374 22.43 20.57 4.92
CA GLY A 374 22.38 20.59 3.45
C GLY A 374 21.45 19.57 2.80
N PHE A 375 20.81 18.65 3.53
CA PHE A 375 19.94 17.64 2.91
C PHE A 375 18.61 18.21 2.40
N ARG A 376 18.14 17.71 1.26
CA ARG A 376 16.91 18.13 0.57
C ARG A 376 16.11 16.89 0.12
N HIS A 377 14.79 17.06 0.03
CA HIS A 377 13.94 16.14 -0.71
C HIS A 377 14.13 16.35 -2.21
N LEU A 378 13.84 15.30 -2.97
CA LEU A 378 13.88 15.28 -4.43
C LEU A 378 12.46 15.28 -5.00
N GLY A 379 12.34 15.62 -6.29
CA GLY A 379 11.06 15.69 -6.98
C GLY A 379 10.34 17.03 -6.80
N GLY A 380 9.05 17.03 -7.13
CA GLY A 380 8.16 18.16 -6.90
C GLY A 380 7.87 18.42 -5.41
N GLY A 381 6.87 19.27 -5.13
CA GLY A 381 6.41 19.49 -3.77
C GLY A 381 5.85 18.20 -3.15
N PRO A 382 6.16 17.89 -1.88
CA PRO A 382 5.64 16.70 -1.22
C PRO A 382 4.11 16.76 -1.12
N ARG A 383 3.51 15.58 -1.22
CA ARG A 383 2.08 15.32 -1.06
C ARG A 383 1.84 14.93 0.40
N LEU A 384 1.22 15.83 1.15
CA LEU A 384 0.89 15.60 2.55
C LEU A 384 -0.48 14.98 2.66
N PHE A 385 -0.58 13.87 3.40
CA PHE A 385 -1.84 13.37 3.92
C PHE A 385 -2.10 14.01 5.29
N ASP A 386 -3.28 14.56 5.50
CA ASP A 386 -3.72 14.96 6.83
C ASP A 386 -4.48 13.84 7.55
N GLU A 387 -5.07 14.16 8.70
CA GLU A 387 -5.89 13.25 9.50
C GLU A 387 -7.19 12.85 8.77
N GLU A 388 -7.63 13.62 7.77
CA GLU A 388 -8.82 13.36 6.96
C GLU A 388 -8.49 12.65 5.63
N HIS A 389 -7.24 12.21 5.45
CA HIS A 389 -6.72 11.57 4.22
C HIS A 389 -6.67 12.51 3.01
N LEU A 390 -6.82 13.83 3.21
CA LEU A 390 -6.76 14.80 2.12
C LEU A 390 -5.31 15.01 1.67
N ILE A 391 -5.10 14.95 0.37
CA ILE A 391 -3.77 15.13 -0.23
C ILE A 391 -3.57 16.59 -0.61
N THR A 392 -2.70 17.28 0.14
CA THR A 392 -2.27 18.63 -0.20
C THR A 392 -0.87 18.61 -0.80
N ILE A 393 -0.71 19.21 -1.99
CA ILE A 393 0.60 19.43 -2.58
C ILE A 393 1.22 20.66 -1.92
N MET A 394 2.31 20.49 -1.17
CA MET A 394 3.01 21.63 -0.62
C MET A 394 3.63 22.47 -1.74
N PRO A 395 3.48 23.80 -1.73
CA PRO A 395 4.20 24.64 -2.67
C PRO A 395 5.71 24.46 -2.45
N LYS A 396 6.48 24.53 -3.54
CA LYS A 396 7.94 24.59 -3.45
C LYS A 396 8.31 25.67 -2.42
N PRO A 397 9.19 25.39 -1.45
CA PRO A 397 9.70 26.45 -0.61
C PRO A 397 10.23 27.57 -1.52
N ARG A 398 9.75 28.82 -1.35
CA ARG A 398 10.33 29.99 -2.04
C ARG A 398 11.83 29.89 -1.95
N ALA A 399 12.57 30.20 -3.03
CA ALA A 399 14.03 30.15 -3.08
C ALA A 399 14.61 30.54 -1.71
N ILE A 400 14.98 29.51 -0.94
CA ILE A 400 15.50 29.72 0.40
C ILE A 400 16.87 30.32 0.13
N LEU A 401 17.07 31.55 0.65
CA LEU A 401 18.39 32.18 0.75
C LEU A 401 19.37 31.06 1.04
N GLU A 402 20.41 30.93 0.23
CA GLU A 402 21.43 29.89 0.34
C GLU A 402 21.78 29.68 1.82
N GLU A 403 21.11 28.73 2.47
CA GLU A 403 21.42 28.35 3.83
C GLU A 403 22.77 27.68 3.68
N GLU A 404 23.83 28.35 4.14
CA GLU A 404 25.17 27.78 4.16
C GLU A 404 25.06 26.40 4.80
N GLU A 405 25.43 25.38 4.03
CA GLU A 405 25.49 24.01 4.52
C GLU A 405 26.52 23.97 5.64
N MET A 406 26.07 23.58 6.84
CA MET A 406 26.96 23.43 7.99
C MET A 406 27.26 21.95 8.19
N ASP A 407 28.53 21.63 8.39
CA ASP A 407 28.92 20.31 8.85
C ASP A 407 28.43 20.11 10.29
N PHE A 408 28.04 18.88 10.61
CA PHE A 408 27.42 18.59 11.90
C PHE A 408 28.34 18.94 13.08
N GLU A 409 29.64 18.70 12.91
CA GLU A 409 30.67 19.01 13.90
C GLU A 409 30.87 20.51 14.14
N ASP A 410 30.48 21.37 13.18
CA ASP A 410 30.61 22.83 13.27
C ASP A 410 29.38 23.51 13.90
N LEU A 411 28.31 22.74 14.16
CA LEU A 411 27.12 23.23 14.85
C LEU A 411 27.37 23.40 16.35
N ASP A 412 26.65 24.33 16.98
CA ASP A 412 26.66 24.48 18.44
C ASP A 412 26.10 23.23 19.15
N GLU A 413 26.52 23.00 20.39
CA GLU A 413 26.16 21.78 21.15
C GLU A 413 24.64 21.61 21.32
N GLU A 414 23.88 22.70 21.48
CA GLU A 414 22.42 22.64 21.62
C GLU A 414 21.76 22.17 20.32
N THR A 415 22.20 22.70 19.18
CA THR A 415 21.73 22.27 17.86
C THR A 415 22.14 20.84 17.56
N GLN A 416 23.37 20.43 17.84
CA GLN A 416 23.80 19.04 17.67
C GLN A 416 22.94 18.07 18.50
N GLU A 417 22.63 18.41 19.75
CA GLU A 417 21.78 17.61 20.63
C GLU A 417 20.33 17.53 20.12
N LYS A 418 19.76 18.64 19.62
CA LYS A 418 18.43 18.63 18.98
C LYS A 418 18.39 17.69 17.78
N ILE A 419 19.43 17.71 16.94
CA ILE A 419 19.54 16.83 15.78
C ILE A 419 19.65 15.36 16.24
N ARG A 420 20.51 15.06 17.23
CA ARG A 420 20.63 13.70 17.77
C ARG A 420 19.29 13.16 18.31
N ARG A 421 18.53 13.99 19.02
CA ARG A 421 17.20 13.62 19.52
C ARG A 421 16.22 13.35 18.39
N GLN A 422 16.19 14.21 17.37
CA GLN A 422 15.33 14.03 16.21
C GLN A 422 15.67 12.72 15.47
N MET A 423 16.96 12.40 15.30
CA MET A 423 17.38 11.14 14.68
C MET A 423 16.97 9.92 15.51
N LEU A 424 17.11 10.00 16.84
CA LEU A 424 16.71 8.92 17.74
C LEU A 424 15.19 8.69 17.72
N GLU A 425 14.40 9.76 17.65
CA GLU A 425 12.95 9.68 17.52
C GLU A 425 12.55 9.06 16.19
N ALA A 426 13.18 9.47 15.08
CA ALA A 426 12.97 8.88 13.78
C ALA A 426 13.34 7.38 13.76
N GLN A 427 14.45 7.00 14.40
CA GLN A 427 14.83 5.60 14.54
C GLN A 427 13.76 4.79 15.29
N ARG A 428 13.24 5.30 16.40
CA ARG A 428 12.18 4.62 17.17
C ARG A 428 10.91 4.46 16.35
N CYS A 429 10.55 5.46 15.53
CA CYS A 429 9.42 5.36 14.61
C CYS A 429 9.63 4.26 13.59
N VAL A 430 10.81 4.17 12.97
CA VAL A 430 11.15 3.08 12.05
C VAL A 430 11.05 1.71 12.74
N GLU A 431 11.69 1.54 13.89
CA GLU A 431 11.69 0.27 14.65
C GLU A 431 10.29 -0.18 15.06
N ALA A 432 9.41 0.73 15.45
CA ALA A 432 8.03 0.42 15.80
C ALA A 432 7.19 0.09 14.56
N SER A 433 7.34 0.84 13.47
CA SER A 433 6.62 0.60 12.21
C SER A 433 7.00 -0.74 11.55
N SER A 434 8.24 -1.21 11.73
CA SER A 434 8.73 -2.46 11.14
C SER A 434 8.31 -3.72 11.90
N GLN A 435 7.83 -3.60 13.14
CA GLN A 435 7.32 -4.73 13.92
C GLN A 435 5.85 -5.04 13.63
N HIS A 436 5.14 -4.11 12.98
CA HIS A 436 3.70 -4.21 12.73
C HIS A 436 3.26 -5.34 11.77
N PRO A 437 4.05 -5.81 10.79
CA PRO A 437 3.62 -6.92 9.92
C PRO A 437 3.41 -8.26 10.66
N TYR A 438 3.98 -8.42 11.86
CA TYR A 438 3.93 -9.67 12.63
C TYR A 438 3.44 -9.47 14.09
N ALA A 439 2.98 -8.28 14.45
CA ALA A 439 2.53 -8.01 15.81
C ALA A 439 1.21 -8.72 16.10
N SER A 440 1.23 -9.71 17.00
CA SER A 440 -0.01 -10.23 17.59
C SER A 440 -0.76 -9.11 18.33
N ALA A 441 -2.05 -9.27 18.56
CA ALA A 441 -2.83 -8.28 19.33
C ALA A 441 -2.21 -8.01 20.72
N GLU A 442 -1.64 -9.04 21.37
CA GLU A 442 -0.89 -8.90 22.62
C GLU A 442 0.44 -8.16 22.46
N MET A 443 1.14 -8.31 21.34
CA MET A 443 2.37 -7.56 21.06
C MET A 443 2.09 -6.09 20.74
N ALA A 444 1.00 -5.81 20.02
CA ALA A 444 0.53 -4.46 19.78
C ALA A 444 0.11 -3.78 21.10
N ASP A 445 -0.60 -4.50 21.98
CA ASP A 445 -1.00 -4.00 23.31
C ASP A 445 0.18 -3.87 24.27
N ASP A 446 1.11 -4.83 24.31
CA ASP A 446 2.34 -4.76 25.12
C ASP A 446 3.19 -3.57 24.69
N ALA A 447 3.33 -3.34 23.38
CA ALA A 447 4.14 -2.25 22.91
C ALA A 447 3.45 -0.87 23.08
N ARG A 448 2.12 -0.79 22.98
CA ARG A 448 1.34 0.38 23.46
C ARG A 448 1.56 0.59 24.96
N SER A 449 1.50 -0.46 25.78
CA SER A 449 1.69 -0.38 27.24
C SER A 449 3.11 0.04 27.65
N ARG A 450 4.12 -0.25 26.82
CA ARG A 450 5.52 0.20 26.97
C ARG A 450 5.75 1.63 26.49
N GLY A 451 4.72 2.32 25.98
CA GLY A 451 4.83 3.66 25.42
C GLY A 451 5.65 3.71 24.12
N LEU A 452 5.83 2.58 23.42
CA LEU A 452 6.47 2.52 22.11
C LEU A 452 5.53 3.01 20.99
N PHE A 453 4.22 2.89 21.20
CA PHE A 453 3.15 3.22 20.25
C PHE A 453 2.25 4.39 20.71
N ASP A 454 2.61 5.07 21.80
CA ASP A 454 1.81 6.18 22.37
C ASP A 454 2.32 7.57 21.91
N VAL A 455 2.93 7.60 20.73
CA VAL A 455 3.46 8.81 20.09
C VAL A 455 2.98 8.84 18.64
N ALA A 456 2.04 9.75 18.34
CA ALA A 456 1.53 10.06 16.99
C ALA A 456 2.53 9.91 15.80
N PRO A 457 3.84 10.25 15.90
CA PRO A 457 4.78 10.04 14.80
C PRO A 457 5.12 8.57 14.43
N VAL A 458 4.79 7.57 15.26
CA VAL A 458 5.02 6.14 14.96
C VAL A 458 4.01 5.61 13.95
N ASP A 459 2.72 5.80 14.23
CA ASP A 459 1.63 5.41 13.33
C ASP A 459 1.75 6.17 11.99
N ASP A 460 2.15 7.45 12.04
CA ASP A 460 2.30 8.25 10.83
C ASP A 460 3.35 7.68 9.85
N HIS A 461 4.34 6.91 10.31
CA HIS A 461 5.37 6.34 9.45
C HIS A 461 5.05 4.91 8.96
N SER A 462 3.98 4.28 9.42
CA SER A 462 3.72 2.88 9.09
C SER A 462 2.99 2.71 7.74
N MET A 463 3.31 1.64 7.01
CA MET A 463 2.79 1.44 5.65
C MET A 463 1.30 1.08 5.62
N ASP A 464 0.78 0.46 6.67
CA ASP A 464 -0.65 0.22 6.87
C ASP A 464 -1.46 1.52 6.94
N GLU A 465 -0.96 2.54 7.62
CA GLU A 465 -1.58 3.86 7.63
C GLU A 465 -1.56 4.48 6.23
N TYR A 466 -0.40 4.48 5.53
CA TYR A 466 -0.34 4.95 4.14
C TYR A 466 -1.38 4.24 3.26
N LEU A 467 -1.43 2.90 3.30
CA LEU A 467 -2.37 2.09 2.53
C LEU A 467 -3.83 2.46 2.81
N PHE A 468 -4.19 2.59 4.09
CA PHE A 468 -5.52 3.00 4.49
C PHE A 468 -5.88 4.38 3.93
N LYS A 469 -4.99 5.37 4.08
CA LYS A 469 -5.21 6.74 3.60
C LYS A 469 -5.37 6.79 2.08
N PHE A 470 -4.55 6.06 1.34
CA PHE A 470 -4.66 5.97 -0.12
C PHE A 470 -5.96 5.29 -0.55
N GLY A 471 -6.37 4.22 0.14
CA GLY A 471 -7.64 3.55 -0.10
C GLY A 471 -8.81 4.50 0.02
N CYS A 472 -8.91 5.19 1.16
CA CYS A 472 -9.94 6.18 1.44
C CYS A 472 -9.94 7.30 0.39
N ALA A 473 -8.78 7.91 0.12
CA ALA A 473 -8.65 8.98 -0.87
C ALA A 473 -9.08 8.53 -2.29
N THR A 474 -8.77 7.29 -2.68
CA THR A 474 -9.16 6.73 -3.99
C THR A 474 -10.68 6.55 -4.10
N VAL A 475 -11.31 6.10 -3.02
CA VAL A 475 -12.78 5.94 -2.93
C VAL A 475 -13.47 7.30 -2.94
N ASP A 476 -12.97 8.26 -2.16
CA ASP A 476 -13.53 9.62 -2.08
C ASP A 476 -13.38 10.38 -3.40
N GLU A 477 -12.23 10.26 -4.07
CA GLU A 477 -12.04 10.84 -5.40
C GLU A 477 -13.01 10.23 -6.42
N SER A 478 -13.20 8.92 -6.39
CA SER A 478 -14.15 8.24 -7.28
C SER A 478 -15.58 8.75 -7.05
N TRP A 479 -16.01 8.89 -5.79
CA TRP A 479 -17.31 9.46 -5.45
C TRP A 479 -17.46 10.92 -5.88
N LYS A 480 -16.40 11.71 -5.73
CA LYS A 480 -16.40 13.12 -6.15
C LYS A 480 -16.59 13.23 -7.66
N ARG A 481 -15.85 12.45 -8.46
CA ARG A 481 -15.99 12.42 -9.92
C ARG A 481 -17.40 12.04 -10.35
N LEU A 482 -17.96 10.98 -9.76
CA LEU A 482 -19.33 10.54 -10.06
C LEU A 482 -20.38 11.64 -9.82
N ARG A 483 -20.23 12.43 -8.75
CA ARG A 483 -21.15 13.55 -8.44
C ARG A 483 -20.93 14.79 -9.29
N GLU A 484 -19.75 14.95 -9.90
CA GLU A 484 -19.45 16.06 -10.82
C GLU A 484 -19.89 15.74 -12.26
N GLU A 485 -20.02 14.46 -12.59
CA GLU A 485 -20.49 13.95 -13.89
C GLU A 485 -22.03 13.90 -14.01
N GLU A 486 -22.75 13.85 -12.89
CA GLU A 486 -24.22 13.95 -12.78
C GLU A 486 -24.73 15.40 -12.91
#